data_AF-A0A4Y9UUV1-F1
#
_entry.id   AF-A0A4Y9UUV1-F1
#
_cell.length_a   1.000
_cell.length_b   1.000
_cell.length_c   1.000
_cell.angle_alpha   90.00
_cell.angle_beta   90.00
_cell.angle_gamma   90.00
#
_symmetry.space_group_name_H-M   'P 1'
#
loop_
_entity.id
_entity.type
_entity.pdbx_description
1 polymer ?
#
loop_
_entity_poly.entity_id
_entity_poly.type
_entity_poly.pdbx_seq_one_letter_code
_entity_poly.pdbx_strand_id
1 'polypeptide(L)' 'MQIKLPATDLKAAQSIDSIEIKDETGKHIGQYFFGTGYGRTVFLFGKYKGTFKAHAECQAFVDGVLAVINS' A
#
# COMPACT_ATOMS: atom_id res chain seq x y z
N MET A 1 1.35 1.71 -15.49
CA MET A 1 0.98 0.94 -14.29
C MET A 1 0.24 1.85 -13.33
N GLN A 2 -1.02 1.55 -13.03
CA GLN A 2 -1.77 2.22 -11.97
C GLN A 2 -2.00 1.26 -10.80
N ILE A 3 -1.44 1.57 -9.64
CA ILE A 3 -1.73 0.86 -8.40
C ILE A 3 -2.74 1.68 -7.62
N LYS A 4 -3.97 1.17 -7.51
CA LYS A 4 -4.97 1.72 -6.59
C LYS A 4 -4.89 0.97 -5.28
N LEU A 5 -4.44 1.63 -4.23
CA LEU A 5 -4.55 1.05 -2.90
C LEU A 5 -6.03 0.88 -2.56
N PRO A 6 -6.42 -0.26 -1.97
CA PRO A 6 -7.79 -0.42 -1.50
C PRO A 6 -8.06 0.65 -0.45
N ALA A 7 -9.15 1.39 -0.63
CA ALA A 7 -9.68 2.34 0.34
C ALA A 7 -10.31 1.56 1.51
N THR A 8 -9.48 0.85 2.28
CA THR A 8 -9.94 0.10 3.44
C THR A 8 -10.10 1.06 4.60
N ASP A 9 -11.33 1.12 5.12
CA ASP A 9 -11.62 1.84 6.35
C ASP A 9 -10.92 1.15 7.52
N LEU A 10 -10.13 1.91 8.29
CA LEU A 10 -9.35 1.37 9.42
C LEU A 10 -10.26 0.72 10.48
N LYS A 11 -11.53 1.10 10.57
CA LYS A 11 -12.49 0.44 11.47
C LYS A 11 -12.85 -0.96 11.00
N ALA A 12 -12.95 -1.18 9.69
CA ALA A 12 -13.20 -2.49 9.08
C ALA A 12 -11.92 -3.35 8.97
N ALA A 13 -10.74 -2.72 8.91
CA ALA A 13 -9.44 -3.40 8.85
C ALA A 13 -9.00 -4.03 10.18
N GLN A 14 -9.76 -3.91 11.27
CA GLN A 14 -9.43 -4.54 12.55
C GLN A 14 -9.32 -6.08 12.47
N SER A 15 -9.89 -6.70 11.43
CA SER A 15 -9.77 -8.14 11.17
C SER A 15 -8.85 -8.49 10.00
N ILE A 16 -8.21 -7.50 9.35
CA ILE A 16 -7.37 -7.71 8.17
C ILE A 16 -5.95 -7.22 8.48
N ASP A 17 -5.06 -8.16 8.77
CA ASP A 17 -3.66 -7.89 9.14
C ASP A 17 -2.87 -7.26 7.97
N SER A 18 -3.14 -7.75 6.75
CA SER A 18 -2.55 -7.23 5.52
C SER A 18 -3.41 -7.49 4.29
N ILE A 19 -3.22 -6.68 3.25
CA ILE A 19 -3.81 -6.85 1.92
C ILE A 19 -2.68 -6.93 0.89
N GLU A 20 -2.71 -7.93 0.03
CA GLU A 20 -1.82 -8.00 -1.12
C GLU A 20 -2.15 -6.89 -2.13
N ILE A 21 -1.11 -6.19 -2.56
CA ILE A 21 -1.15 -5.22 -3.65
C ILE A 21 -0.76 -5.96 -4.92
N LYS A 22 -1.69 -5.98 -5.87
CA LYS A 22 -1.50 -6.55 -7.20
C LYS A 22 -1.58 -5.45 -8.25
N ASP A 23 -0.76 -5.58 -9.29
CA ASP A 23 -0.81 -4.75 -10.47
C ASP A 23 -2.04 -5.09 -11.35
N GLU A 24 -2.30 -4.28 -12.37
CA GLU A 24 -3.37 -4.44 -13.37
C GLU A 24 -3.30 -5.81 -14.09
N THR A 25 -2.11 -6.40 -14.16
CA THR A 25 -1.84 -7.74 -14.70
C THR A 25 -2.13 -8.89 -13.72
N GLY A 26 -2.57 -8.58 -12.49
CA GLY A 26 -2.72 -9.54 -11.40
C GLY A 26 -1.41 -9.95 -10.73
N LYS A 27 -0.27 -9.40 -11.18
CA LYS A 27 1.06 -9.66 -10.60
C LYS A 27 1.14 -9.08 -9.18
N HIS A 28 1.57 -9.89 -8.22
CA HIS A 28 1.89 -9.42 -6.88
C HIS A 28 3.09 -8.47 -6.92
N ILE A 29 2.89 -7.26 -6.42
CA ILE A 29 3.90 -6.20 -6.41
C ILE A 29 4.14 -5.66 -5.02
N GLY A 30 3.36 -6.05 -4.01
CA GLY A 30 3.56 -5.55 -2.66
C GLY A 30 2.49 -5.98 -1.67
N GLN A 31 2.64 -5.54 -0.43
CA GLN A 31 1.67 -5.75 0.64
C GLN A 31 1.39 -4.45 1.38
N TYR A 32 0.15 -4.35 1.85
CA TYR A 32 -0.35 -3.24 2.62
C TYR A 32 -0.79 -3.73 3.99
N PHE A 33 -0.08 -3.34 5.03
CA PHE A 33 -0.28 -3.80 6.41
C PHE A 33 -1.06 -2.77 7.22
N PHE A 34 -1.99 -3.25 8.05
CA PHE A 34 -2.76 -2.41 8.97
C PHE A 34 -2.33 -2.71 10.40
N GLY A 35 -1.49 -1.85 10.98
CA GLY A 35 -1.05 -1.99 12.36
C GLY A 35 -2.07 -1.40 13.32
N THR A 36 -2.59 -2.19 14.26
CA THR A 36 -3.39 -1.72 15.39
C THR A 36 -2.55 -0.73 16.23
N GLY A 37 -2.82 0.56 16.08
CA GLY A 37 -2.20 1.65 16.85
C GLY A 37 -1.01 2.37 16.17
N TYR A 38 -0.36 1.77 15.17
CA TYR A 38 0.86 2.34 14.54
C TYR A 38 0.66 2.90 13.12
N GLY A 39 -0.53 2.71 12.53
CA GLY A 39 -0.88 3.23 11.21
C GLY A 39 -0.87 2.18 10.10
N ARG A 40 -0.65 2.61 8.87
CA ARG A 40 -0.74 1.83 7.63
C ARG A 40 0.66 1.73 7.02
N THR A 41 1.15 0.52 6.76
CA THR A 41 2.46 0.32 6.15
C THR A 41 2.31 -0.22 4.74
N VAL A 42 2.90 0.46 3.77
CA VAL A 42 2.99 0.02 2.38
C VAL A 42 4.37 -0.61 2.16
N PHE A 43 4.39 -1.79 1.58
CA PHE A 43 5.59 -2.48 1.12
C PHE A 43 5.43 -2.79 -0.37
N LEU A 44 6.32 -2.28 -1.21
CA LEU A 44 6.28 -2.44 -2.66
C LEU A 44 7.61 -2.99 -3.19
N PHE A 45 7.51 -3.86 -4.19
CA PHE A 45 8.58 -4.46 -4.97
C PHE A 45 9.72 -5.06 -4.13
N GLY A 46 9.45 -5.49 -2.88
CA GLY A 46 10.48 -6.02 -1.98
C GLY A 46 11.53 -5.01 -1.50
N LYS A 47 11.44 -3.74 -1.92
CA LYS A 47 12.50 -2.73 -1.74
C LYS A 47 11.97 -1.44 -1.12
N TYR A 48 10.75 -1.04 -1.47
CA TYR A 48 10.18 0.24 -1.06
C TYR A 48 9.22 0.02 0.10
N LYS A 49 9.50 0.63 1.25
CA LYS A 49 8.66 0.55 2.44
C LYS A 49 8.35 1.94 2.97
N GLY A 50 7.10 2.20 3.33
CA GLY A 50 6.70 3.43 4.03
C GLY A 50 5.56 3.18 5.00
N THR A 51 5.64 3.78 6.19
CA THR A 51 4.59 3.71 7.21
C THR A 51 3.96 5.08 7.39
N PHE A 52 2.64 5.17 7.25
CA PHE A 52 1.89 6.42 7.23
C PHE A 52 0.61 6.30 8.04
N LYS A 53 0.04 7.44 8.47
CA LYS A 53 -1.20 7.45 9.25
C LYS A 53 -2.43 7.56 8.35
N ALA A 54 -2.34 8.35 7.29
CA ALA A 54 -3.43 8.59 6.37
C ALA A 54 -3.33 7.74 5.09
N HIS A 55 -4.50 7.39 4.52
CA HIS A 55 -4.57 6.72 3.23
C HIS A 55 -3.90 7.53 2.11
N ALA A 56 -4.12 8.85 2.11
CA ALA A 56 -3.59 9.75 1.10
C ALA A 56 -2.05 9.75 1.08
N GLU A 57 -1.41 9.65 2.25
CA GLU A 57 0.05 9.52 2.35
C GLU A 57 0.53 8.18 1.78
N CYS A 58 -0.17 7.08 2.07
CA CYS A 58 0.12 5.78 1.47
C CYS A 58 0.01 5.83 -0.06
N GLN A 59 -1.04 6.48 -0.59
CA GLN A 59 -1.26 6.61 -2.02
C GLN A 59 -0.15 7.47 -2.66
N ALA A 60 0.17 8.62 -2.08
CA ALA A 60 1.26 9.48 -2.55
C ALA A 60 2.62 8.75 -2.57
N PHE A 61 2.90 7.89 -1.58
CA PHE A 61 4.10 7.06 -1.59
C PHE A 61 4.10 6.05 -2.74
N VAL A 62 2.98 5.35 -2.96
CA VAL A 62 2.84 4.41 -4.08
C VAL A 62 3.03 5.12 -5.42
N ASP A 63 2.39 6.26 -5.62
CA ASP A 63 2.51 7.08 -6.83
C ASP A 63 3.96 7.54 -7.05
N GLY A 64 4.65 7.97 -6.00
CA GLY A 64 6.06 8.36 -6.07
C GLY A 64 6.99 7.20 -6.43
N VAL A 65 6.79 6.02 -5.85
CA VAL A 65 7.56 4.81 -6.18
C VAL A 65 7.30 4.38 -7.62
N LEU A 66 6.04 4.41 -8.07
CA LEU A 66 5.66 4.10 -9.44
C LEU A 66 6.30 5.07 -10.44
N ALA A 67 6.36 6.36 -10.12
CA ALA A 67 6.99 7.35 -10.98
C ALA A 67 8.49 7.06 -11.18
N VAL A 68 9.20 6.62 -10.13
CA VAL A 68 10.62 6.27 -10.21
C VAL A 68 10.84 4.98 -11.02
N ILE A 69 9.95 4.00 -10.90
CA ILE A 69 10.10 2.68 -11.56
C ILE A 69 9.70 2.73 -13.04
N ASN A 70 8.72 3.57 -13.41
CA ASN A 70 8.30 3.76 -14.81
C ASN A 70 9.11 4.85 -15.54
N SER A 71 10.17 5.38 -14.92
CA SER A 71 11.05 6.39 -15.51
C SER A 71 12.23 5.79 -16.26
#